data_AF-A0A959TDB6-F1
#
_entry.id   AF-A0A959TDB6-F1
#
_cell.length_a   1.000
_cell.length_b   1.000
_cell.length_c   1.000
_cell.angle_alpha   90.00
_cell.angle_beta   90.00
_cell.angle_gamma   90.00
#
_symmetry.space_group_name_H-M   'P 1'
#
loop_
_entity.id
_entity.type
_entity.pdbx_description
1 polymer ?
#
loop_
_entity_poly.entity_id
_entity_poly.type
_entity_poly.pdbx_seq_one_letter_code
_entity_poly.pdbx_strand_id
1 'polypeptide(L)' 'SLDPKNREEMLLLPGMYDLYNGPFAEAAVGIENILKILRVDALWRLTYRDHPNVPLWTIRAKLYFNF' A
#
# COMPACT_ATOMS: atom_id res chain seq x y z
N SER A 1 6.98 -12.10 -12.32
CA SER A 1 5.96 -12.93 -12.98
C SER A 1 6.03 -14.29 -12.33
N LEU A 2 4.94 -14.84 -11.80
CA LEU A 2 4.98 -16.11 -11.07
C LEU A 2 5.33 -17.28 -11.99
N ASP A 3 6.15 -18.19 -11.49
CA ASP A 3 6.49 -19.44 -12.15
C ASP A 3 5.26 -20.37 -12.22
N PRO A 4 4.99 -20.99 -13.39
CA PRO A 4 3.77 -21.78 -13.62
C PRO A 4 3.67 -23.01 -12.71
N LYS A 5 4.77 -23.49 -12.12
CA LYS A 5 4.83 -24.70 -11.29
C LYS A 5 4.20 -24.55 -9.90
N ASN A 6 4.05 -23.31 -9.40
CA ASN A 6 3.57 -23.02 -8.05
C ASN A 6 2.21 -22.31 -8.03
N ARG A 7 1.61 -22.09 -9.21
CA ARG A 7 0.33 -21.37 -9.38
C ARG A 7 -0.87 -22.17 -8.86
N GLU A 8 -0.78 -23.49 -8.86
CA GLU A 8 -1.87 -24.39 -8.44
C GLU A 8 -1.94 -24.58 -6.91
N GLU A 9 -0.81 -24.38 -6.22
CA GLU A 9 -0.72 -24.51 -4.76
C GLU A 9 -1.13 -23.23 -4.01
N MET A 10 -1.17 -22.10 -4.72
CA MET A 10 -1.57 -20.81 -4.13
C MET A 10 -3.09 -20.64 -4.26
N LEU A 11 -3.82 -21.18 -3.30
CA LEU A 11 -5.25 -20.93 -3.13
C LEU A 11 -5.47 -19.45 -2.78
N LEU A 12 -5.65 -18.61 -3.79
CA LEU A 12 -6.06 -17.23 -3.62
C LEU A 12 -7.53 -17.19 -3.19
N LEU A 13 -7.80 -16.57 -2.03
CA LEU A 13 -9.17 -16.31 -1.58
C LEU A 13 -9.89 -15.43 -2.62
N PRO A 14 -11.21 -15.58 -2.80
CA PRO A 14 -11.98 -14.74 -3.70
C PRO A 14 -11.77 -13.26 -3.36
N GLY A 15 -11.19 -12.50 -4.29
CA GLY A 15 -10.81 -11.09 -4.12
C GLY A 15 -9.30 -10.81 -4.02
N MET A 16 -8.46 -11.85 -4.00
CA MET A 16 -7.00 -11.71 -4.12
C MET A 16 -6.56 -11.80 -5.59
N TYR A 17 -5.73 -10.86 -6.03
CA TYR A 17 -5.22 -10.80 -7.39
C TYR A 17 -3.74 -11.20 -7.43
N ASP A 18 -3.39 -12.01 -8.43
CA ASP A 18 -2.01 -12.34 -8.74
C ASP A 18 -1.24 -11.11 -9.23
N LEU A 19 0.05 -11.01 -8.90
CA LEU A 19 0.92 -9.93 -9.38
C LEU A 19 1.33 -10.18 -10.85
N TYR A 20 0.34 -10.09 -11.75
CA TYR A 20 0.50 -10.46 -13.16
C TYR A 20 1.30 -9.43 -13.97
N ASN A 21 1.26 -8.15 -13.58
CA ASN A 21 1.67 -7.04 -14.45
C ASN A 21 2.82 -6.18 -13.88
N GLY A 22 3.72 -6.77 -13.10
CA GLY A 22 4.96 -6.12 -12.65
C GLY A 22 5.12 -5.94 -11.13
N PRO A 23 6.26 -5.38 -10.69
CA PRO A 23 6.56 -5.21 -9.27
C PRO A 23 5.54 -4.30 -8.58
N PHE A 24 5.11 -4.71 -7.39
CA PHE A 24 4.28 -3.87 -6.54
C PHE A 24 5.09 -2.71 -6.00
N ALA A 25 4.69 -1.49 -6.33
CA ALA A 25 5.30 -0.28 -5.85
C ALA A 25 4.27 0.59 -5.13
N GLU A 26 4.62 1.00 -3.90
CA GLU A 26 3.90 1.97 -3.09
C GLU A 26 4.87 3.08 -2.71
N ALA A 27 4.43 4.33 -2.78
CA ALA A 27 5.16 5.50 -2.33
C ALA A 27 4.49 6.05 -1.08
N ALA A 28 5.28 6.42 -0.07
CA ALA A 28 4.80 7.08 1.13
C ALA A 28 5.59 8.38 1.32
N VAL A 29 4.89 9.48 1.55
CA VAL A 29 5.47 10.79 1.86
C VAL A 29 4.96 11.21 3.23
N GLY A 30 5.86 11.30 4.20
CA GLY A 30 5.57 11.76 5.56
C GLY A 30 6.02 13.20 5.76
N ILE A 31 5.12 14.05 6.23
CA ILE A 31 5.42 15.41 6.67
C ILE A 31 5.24 15.45 8.19
N GLU A 32 6.34 15.72 8.89
CA GLU A 32 6.38 15.86 10.35
C GLU A 32 6.43 17.35 10.72
N ASN A 33 5.68 17.72 11.76
CA ASN A 33 5.68 19.09 12.27
C ASN A 33 6.94 19.38 13.10
N ILE A 34 7.39 20.64 13.12
CA ILE A 34 8.64 21.10 13.77
C ILE A 34 8.66 20.84 15.28
N LEU A 35 7.49 20.85 15.94
CA LEU A 35 7.35 20.51 17.37
C LEU A 35 7.28 18.99 17.64
N LYS A 36 7.33 18.14 16.60
CA LYS A 36 7.18 16.67 16.66
C LYS A 36 5.84 16.15 17.23
N ILE A 37 4.83 17.01 17.32
CA ILE A 37 3.51 16.66 17.90
C ILE A 37 2.58 16.00 16.87
N LEU A 38 2.63 16.44 15.61
CA LEU A 38 1.75 15.99 14.54
C LEU A 38 2.57 15.48 13.35
N ARG A 39 2.27 14.26 12.91
CA ARG A 39 2.82 13.66 11.70
C ARG A 39 1.69 13.31 10.74
N VAL A 40 1.84 13.67 9.48
CA VAL A 40 0.90 13.31 8.41
C VAL A 40 1.64 12.49 7.38
N ASP A 41 1.27 11.22 7.24
CA ASP A 41 1.79 10.29 6.24
C ASP A 41 0.77 10.16 5.09
N ALA A 42 1.14 10.60 3.89
CA ALA A 42 0.40 10.37 2.65
C ALA A 42 0.94 9.14 1.93
N LEU A 43 0.10 8.15 1.68
CA LEU A 43 0.44 6.92 0.97
C LEU A 43 -0.23 6.91 -0.39
N TRP A 44 0.55 6.53 -1.39
CA TRP A 44 0.12 6.43 -2.77
C TRP A 44 0.52 5.08 -3.33
N ARG A 45 -0.43 4.37 -3.92
CA ARG A 45 -0.15 3.12 -4.62
C ARG A 45 0.20 3.42 -6.08
N LEU A 46 1.40 3.02 -6.51
CA LEU A 46 1.91 3.30 -7.85
C LEU A 46 1.55 2.20 -8.85
N THR A 47 1.59 0.93 -8.42
CA THR A 47 1.21 -0.24 -9.25
C THR A 47 -0.17 -0.78 -8.85
N TYR A 48 -0.89 -1.46 -9.76
CA TYR A 48 -2.22 -2.05 -9.49
C TYR A 48 -3.31 -1.00 -9.18
N ARG A 49 -3.32 0.11 -9.94
CA ARG A 49 -4.31 1.20 -9.85
C ARG A 49 -5.65 0.90 -10.54
N ASP A 50 -5.72 -0.22 -11.26
CA ASP A 50 -6.85 -0.61 -12.13
C ASP A 50 -7.90 -1.48 -11.41
N HIS A 51 -7.82 -1.61 -10.09
CA HIS A 51 -8.84 -2.32 -9.32
C HIS A 51 -9.88 -1.32 -8.75
N PRO A 52 -11.16 -1.41 -9.14
CA PRO A 52 -12.19 -0.44 -8.79
C PRO A 52 -12.56 -0.41 -7.30
N ASN A 53 -12.00 -1.32 -6.48
CA ASN A 53 -12.33 -1.48 -5.07
C ASN A 53 -11.16 -1.17 -4.11
N VAL A 54 -10.05 -0.60 -4.60
CA VAL A 54 -8.91 -0.23 -3.75
C VAL A 54 -8.67 1.29 -3.77
N PRO A 55 -8.50 1.92 -2.59
CA PRO A 55 -8.17 3.34 -2.54
C PRO A 55 -6.76 3.58 -3.10
N LEU A 56 -6.66 4.41 -4.15
CA LEU A 56 -5.38 4.75 -4.80
C LEU A 56 -4.43 5.54 -3.89
N TRP A 57 -5.00 6.24 -2.91
CA TRP A 57 -4.28 7.07 -1.96
C TRP A 57 -4.93 6.97 -0.58
N THR A 58 -4.14 7.13 0.47
CA THR A 58 -4.58 7.10 1.87
C THR A 58 -3.76 8.10 2.67
N ILE A 59 -4.42 8.90 3.51
CA ILE A 59 -3.76 9.84 4.41
C ILE A 59 -3.91 9.30 5.83
N ARG A 60 -2.79 9.22 6.56
CA ARG A 60 -2.75 8.85 7.98
C ARG A 60 -2.17 10.00 8.79
N ALA A 61 -2.88 10.45 9.82
CA ALA A 61 -2.35 11.40 10.79
C ALA A 61 -2.03 10.66 12.09
N LYS A 62 -0.86 10.94 12.67
CA LYS A 62 -0.43 10.44 13.98
C LYS A 62 -0.14 11.63 14.89
N LEU A 63 -0.68 11.57 16.09
CA LEU A 63 -0.41 12.53 17.16
C LEU A 63 0.51 11.85 18.17
N TYR A 64 1.61 12.51 18.53
CA TYR A 64 2.56 12.03 19.54
C TYR A 64 2.61 13.05 20.68
N PHE A 65 2.22 12.61 21.88
CA PHE A 65 2.30 13.39 23.11
C PHE A 65 3.25 12.67 24.07
N ASN A 66 4.42 13.26 24.32
CA ASN A 66 5.37 12.80 25.33
C ASN A 66 5.28 13.74 26.53
N PHE A 67 4.88 13.22 27.69
CA PHE A 67 4.82 13.96 28.96
C PHE A 67 6.07 13.70 29.80
#